data_AF-A0A951X0E1-F1
#
_entry.id   AF-A0A951X0E1-F1
#
_cell.length_a   1.000
_cell.length_b   1.000
_cell.length_c   1.000
_cell.angle_alpha   90.00
_cell.angle_beta   90.00
_cell.angle_gamma   90.00
#
_symmetry.space_group_name_H-M   'P 1'
#
loop_
_entity.id
_entity.type
_entity.pdbx_description
1 polymer ?
#
loop_
_entity_poly.entity_id
_entity_poly.type
_entity_poly.pdbx_seq_one_letter_code
_entity_poly.pdbx_strand_id
1 'polypeptide(L)'
;MPRSGPTSAAPLQVTPDAKDLTAAGVVTPAVHDDLIVTLAPEWQTGPATVRDRLAAQPPAEVLLVAWQESDTFEGAPVRLTILRVPGNGLSLDRYVAGLAQTMASYDEVTVVSTEMTTTLRQDGLPAGVVHYRVADRAGEQIGYQAALFDPAGEKIVAVTMSAAAGRSDAEALFRAVVRQVRFP
;
A
#
# COMPACT_ATOMS: atom_id res chain seq x y z
N MET A 1 -22.85 -58.47 22.49
CA MET A 1 -21.85 -58.86 21.45
C MET A 1 -22.61 -59.42 20.24
N PRO A 2 -22.17 -59.26 18.97
CA PRO A 2 -21.32 -58.22 18.39
C PRO A 2 -21.69 -57.82 16.91
N ARG A 3 -20.93 -56.84 16.37
CA ARG A 3 -20.44 -56.64 14.97
C ARG A 3 -21.25 -55.91 13.86
N SER A 4 -20.64 -54.77 13.47
CA SER A 4 -20.23 -54.35 12.11
C SER A 4 -21.12 -53.40 11.29
N GLY A 5 -20.53 -52.24 10.93
CA GLY A 5 -21.01 -51.32 9.89
C GLY A 5 -20.75 -51.83 8.47
N PRO A 6 -21.10 -51.02 7.44
CA PRO A 6 -20.04 -50.26 6.75
C PRO A 6 -20.43 -48.83 6.29
N THR A 7 -19.40 -47.97 6.18
CA THR A 7 -19.06 -46.97 5.14
C THR A 7 -20.17 -46.24 4.35
N SER A 8 -20.18 -44.89 4.36
CA SER A 8 -19.85 -44.04 3.20
C SER A 8 -19.85 -42.53 3.51
N ALA A 9 -19.11 -41.78 2.68
CA ALA A 9 -18.55 -40.44 2.81
C ALA A 9 -19.53 -39.25 3.00
N ALA A 10 -18.99 -38.18 3.61
CA ALA A 10 -19.55 -36.83 3.64
C ALA A 10 -19.70 -36.21 2.23
N PRO A 11 -20.46 -35.11 2.11
CA PRO A 11 -19.73 -33.86 1.86
C PRO A 11 -20.09 -32.75 2.85
N LEU A 12 -19.03 -32.11 3.34
CA LEU A 12 -19.05 -30.84 4.03
C LEU A 12 -19.67 -29.77 3.12
N GLN A 13 -20.84 -29.27 3.48
CA GLN A 13 -21.24 -27.90 3.12
C GLN A 13 -20.90 -27.01 4.30
N VAL A 14 -19.67 -26.49 4.29
CA VAL A 14 -19.35 -25.28 5.06
C VAL A 14 -19.32 -24.15 4.05
N THR A 15 -20.44 -23.44 3.98
CA THR A 15 -20.46 -22.05 3.52
C THR A 15 -19.46 -21.30 4.40
N PRO A 16 -18.43 -20.62 3.85
CA PRO A 16 -17.67 -19.70 4.68
C PRO A 16 -18.59 -18.53 5.00
N ASP A 17 -19.15 -18.55 6.21
CA ASP A 17 -19.74 -17.38 6.83
C ASP A 17 -18.70 -16.25 6.82
N ALA A 18 -19.14 -15.04 6.52
CA ALA A 18 -18.36 -13.81 6.57
C ALA A 18 -18.00 -13.42 8.02
N LYS A 19 -17.37 -14.34 8.75
CA LYS A 19 -16.97 -14.23 10.15
C LYS A 19 -15.52 -14.64 10.42
N ASP A 20 -14.74 -14.97 9.40
CA ASP A 20 -13.29 -15.17 9.51
C ASP A 20 -12.50 -13.85 9.37
N LEU A 21 -12.96 -12.80 10.04
CA LEU A 21 -12.23 -11.53 10.17
C LEU A 21 -12.08 -11.15 11.64
N THR A 22 -11.46 -12.01 12.44
CA THR A 22 -10.72 -11.58 13.63
C THR A 22 -9.84 -12.71 14.15
N ALA A 23 -8.52 -12.61 13.98
CA ALA A 23 -7.56 -12.95 15.04
C ALA A 23 -6.13 -12.56 14.65
N ALA A 24 -5.56 -11.65 15.46
CA ALA A 24 -4.14 -11.49 15.76
C ALA A 24 -3.20 -11.20 14.60
N GLY A 25 -2.94 -9.91 14.36
CA GLY A 25 -1.59 -9.34 14.19
C GLY A 25 -0.50 -10.22 13.59
N VAL A 26 -0.77 -10.84 12.44
CA VAL A 26 0.27 -11.52 11.67
C VAL A 26 0.94 -10.43 10.85
N VAL A 27 2.20 -10.17 11.18
CA VAL A 27 3.14 -9.52 10.27
C VAL A 27 3.36 -10.47 9.11
N THR A 28 2.44 -10.49 8.14
CA THR A 28 2.62 -11.30 6.94
C THR A 28 3.43 -10.45 5.96
N PRO A 29 4.69 -10.80 5.65
CA PRO A 29 5.39 -10.12 4.60
C PRO A 29 4.60 -10.31 3.31
N ALA A 30 4.21 -9.22 2.66
CA ALA A 30 3.81 -9.30 1.26
C ALA A 30 5.10 -9.50 0.48
N VAL A 31 5.36 -10.75 0.10
CA VAL A 31 6.52 -11.13 -0.69
C VAL A 31 6.12 -11.15 -2.15
N HIS A 32 6.75 -10.27 -2.92
CA HIS A 32 6.84 -10.33 -4.37
C HIS A 32 8.26 -10.78 -4.71
N ASP A 33 8.46 -11.36 -5.89
CA ASP A 33 9.73 -12.03 -6.28
C ASP A 33 11.00 -11.20 -6.03
N ASP A 34 10.86 -9.88 -5.98
CA ASP A 34 11.90 -8.85 -5.83
C ASP A 34 11.52 -7.75 -4.79
N LEU A 35 10.49 -7.95 -3.97
CA LEU A 35 10.07 -6.95 -2.96
C LEU A 35 9.48 -7.61 -1.71
N ILE A 36 9.97 -7.21 -0.54
CA ILE A 36 9.41 -7.59 0.75
C ILE A 36 8.80 -6.35 1.40
N VAL A 37 7.53 -6.44 1.79
CA VAL A 37 6.85 -5.39 2.57
C VAL A 37 6.36 -5.96 3.88
N THR A 38 6.82 -5.36 4.98
CA THR A 38 6.43 -5.75 6.35
C THR A 38 5.57 -4.65 6.96
N LEU A 39 4.29 -4.92 7.21
CA LEU A 39 3.40 -3.98 7.90
C LEU A 39 3.28 -4.31 9.39
N ALA A 40 3.01 -3.29 10.19
CA ALA A 40 2.73 -3.45 11.61
C ALA A 40 1.36 -4.13 11.83
N PRO A 41 1.14 -4.83 12.95
CA PRO A 41 -0.05 -5.65 13.20
C PRO A 41 -1.41 -4.96 13.09
N GLU A 42 -1.44 -3.64 13.26
CA GLU A 42 -2.65 -2.82 13.19
C GLU A 42 -3.15 -2.58 11.75
N TRP A 43 -2.36 -2.92 10.74
CA TRP A 43 -2.75 -2.81 9.34
C TRP A 43 -3.59 -4.00 8.91
N GLN A 44 -4.75 -3.71 8.32
CA GLN A 44 -5.53 -4.68 7.57
C GLN A 44 -5.09 -4.68 6.11
N THR A 45 -5.21 -5.81 5.41
CA THR A 45 -4.83 -5.93 3.99
C THR A 45 -6.00 -6.46 3.16
N GLY A 46 -6.08 -6.02 1.91
CA GLY A 46 -7.24 -6.26 1.04
C GLY A 46 -7.07 -7.35 -0.02
N PRO A 47 -8.18 -7.99 -0.41
CA PRO A 47 -8.19 -8.99 -1.47
C PRO A 47 -7.94 -8.37 -2.85
N ALA A 48 -7.65 -9.24 -3.83
CA ALA A 48 -7.36 -8.87 -5.21
C ALA A 48 -8.44 -7.97 -5.87
N THR A 49 -9.71 -8.05 -5.47
CA THR A 49 -10.79 -7.24 -6.07
C THR A 49 -10.65 -5.73 -5.83
N VAL A 50 -10.05 -5.31 -4.70
CA VAL A 50 -9.70 -3.89 -4.47
C VAL A 50 -8.49 -3.52 -5.33
N ARG A 51 -7.56 -4.47 -5.51
CA ARG A 51 -6.41 -4.31 -6.41
C ARG A 51 -6.85 -4.16 -7.86
N ASP A 52 -7.81 -4.96 -8.32
CA ASP A 52 -8.33 -4.93 -9.70
C ASP A 52 -8.99 -3.59 -10.03
N ARG A 53 -9.68 -2.97 -9.06
CA ARG A 53 -10.23 -1.60 -9.22
C ARG A 53 -9.13 -0.55 -9.35
N LEU A 54 -8.00 -0.71 -8.63
CA LEU A 54 -6.86 0.21 -8.69
C LEU A 54 -5.94 -0.05 -9.89
N ALA A 55 -5.86 -1.29 -10.36
CA ALA A 55 -5.02 -1.75 -11.47
C ALA A 55 -5.56 -1.36 -12.87
N ALA A 56 -6.75 -0.76 -12.94
CA ALA A 56 -7.36 -0.32 -14.19
C ALA A 56 -6.60 0.81 -14.91
N GLN A 57 -5.47 1.28 -14.35
CA GLN A 57 -4.54 2.23 -14.96
C GLN A 57 -3.22 1.54 -15.36
N PRO A 58 -3.16 0.84 -16.49
CA PRO A 58 -1.90 0.34 -17.02
C PRO A 58 -0.95 1.52 -17.30
N PRO A 59 0.37 1.37 -17.04
CA PRO A 59 1.11 0.12 -16.78
C PRO A 59 1.40 -0.19 -15.30
N ALA A 60 0.54 0.19 -14.35
CA ALA A 60 0.79 -0.05 -12.91
C ALA A 60 0.38 -1.46 -12.44
N GLU A 61 1.26 -2.13 -11.71
CA GLU A 61 0.98 -3.37 -10.97
C GLU A 61 0.68 -3.04 -9.50
N VAL A 62 -0.43 -3.55 -8.96
CA VAL A 62 -0.79 -3.34 -7.55
C VAL A 62 -0.17 -4.42 -6.67
N LEU A 63 0.81 -4.05 -5.86
CA LEU A 63 1.54 -4.96 -4.97
C LEU A 63 0.82 -5.15 -3.63
N LEU A 64 0.29 -4.08 -3.06
CA LEU A 64 -0.34 -4.08 -1.74
C LEU A 64 -1.43 -3.03 -1.63
N VAL A 65 -2.51 -3.40 -0.94
CA VAL A 65 -3.54 -2.49 -0.45
C VAL A 65 -3.75 -2.78 1.02
N ALA A 66 -3.68 -1.76 1.85
CA ALA A 66 -3.83 -1.87 3.29
C ALA A 66 -4.53 -0.64 3.89
N TRP A 67 -5.12 -0.80 5.07
CA TRP A 67 -5.80 0.28 5.78
C TRP A 67 -5.78 0.08 7.29
N GLN A 68 -6.11 1.13 8.05
CA GLN A 68 -6.29 1.10 9.50
C GLN A 68 -7.66 1.66 9.91
N GLU A 69 -8.10 1.32 11.13
CA GLU A 69 -9.22 1.98 11.83
C GLU A 69 -10.59 1.92 11.12
N SER A 70 -10.79 0.95 10.23
CA SER A 70 -12.07 0.66 9.59
C SER A 70 -12.13 -0.78 9.12
N ASP A 71 -13.34 -1.31 8.92
CA ASP A 71 -13.56 -2.64 8.36
C ASP A 71 -13.41 -2.67 6.83
N THR A 72 -13.40 -1.50 6.18
CA THR A 72 -13.33 -1.36 4.73
C THR A 72 -12.25 -0.36 4.32
N PHE A 73 -11.63 -0.60 3.16
CA PHE A 73 -10.63 0.31 2.61
C PHE A 73 -11.21 1.71 2.32
N GLU A 74 -12.41 1.76 1.75
CA GLU A 74 -13.07 3.00 1.34
C GLU A 74 -13.48 3.88 2.53
N GLY A 75 -13.86 3.26 3.65
CA GLY A 75 -14.22 3.96 4.88
C GLY A 75 -13.04 4.21 5.82
N ALA A 76 -11.82 3.83 5.46
CA ALA A 76 -10.68 3.94 6.35
C ALA A 76 -10.11 5.36 6.42
N PRO A 77 -9.86 5.90 7.63
CA PRO A 77 -9.21 7.20 7.79
C PRO A 77 -7.73 7.16 7.41
N VAL A 78 -7.11 5.97 7.31
CA VAL A 78 -5.76 5.76 6.77
C VAL A 78 -5.76 4.63 5.77
N ARG A 79 -5.23 4.93 4.59
CA ARG A 79 -5.18 4.01 3.45
C ARG A 79 -3.78 4.00 2.86
N LEU A 80 -3.29 2.81 2.54
CA LEU A 80 -1.98 2.57 1.95
C LEU A 80 -2.15 1.77 0.67
N THR A 81 -1.47 2.20 -0.38
CA THR A 81 -1.28 1.44 -1.61
C THR A 81 0.19 1.36 -1.94
N ILE A 82 0.64 0.22 -2.43
CA ILE A 82 1.97 0.04 -2.99
C ILE A 82 1.80 -0.46 -4.41
N LEU A 83 2.30 0.34 -5.35
CA LEU A 83 2.24 0.07 -6.77
C LEU A 83 3.65 -0.09 -7.31
N ARG A 84 3.76 -0.84 -8.40
CA ARG A 84 4.96 -0.94 -9.21
C ARG A 84 4.66 -0.37 -10.59
N VAL A 85 5.49 0.56 -11.03
CA VAL A 85 5.36 1.20 -12.35
C VAL A 85 6.69 1.15 -13.10
N PRO A 86 6.68 1.19 -14.44
CA PRO A 86 7.90 1.31 -15.22
C PRO A 86 8.65 2.60 -14.89
N GLY A 87 9.97 2.52 -14.69
CA GLY A 87 10.83 3.68 -14.49
C GLY A 87 11.06 4.50 -15.77
N ASN A 88 10.89 3.87 -16.94
CA ASN A 88 11.03 4.48 -18.27
C ASN A 88 12.36 5.23 -18.49
N GLY A 89 13.43 4.83 -17.79
CA GLY A 89 14.75 5.47 -17.86
C GLY A 89 14.82 6.87 -17.26
N LEU A 90 13.80 7.31 -16.51
CA LEU A 90 13.84 8.59 -15.79
C LEU A 90 14.77 8.47 -14.58
N SER A 91 15.45 9.57 -14.23
CA SER A 91 16.09 9.69 -12.93
C SER A 91 15.05 9.94 -11.83
N LEU A 92 15.41 9.66 -10.56
CA LEU A 92 14.43 9.69 -9.47
C LEU A 92 13.91 11.10 -9.21
N ASP A 93 14.81 12.08 -9.30
CA ASP A 93 14.49 13.49 -9.21
C ASP A 93 13.52 13.92 -10.32
N ARG A 94 13.72 13.44 -11.55
CA ARG A 94 12.84 13.73 -12.68
C ARG A 94 11.47 13.09 -12.52
N TYR A 95 11.43 11.85 -12.05
CA TYR A 95 10.17 11.17 -11.77
C TYR A 95 9.37 11.91 -10.70
N VAL A 96 10.00 12.28 -9.57
CA VAL A 96 9.31 12.97 -8.48
C VAL A 96 8.89 14.39 -8.86
N ALA A 97 9.72 15.12 -9.62
CA ALA A 97 9.32 16.42 -10.16
C ALA A 97 8.09 16.29 -11.08
N GLY A 98 8.08 15.30 -11.98
CA GLY A 98 6.94 15.03 -12.86
C GLY A 98 5.69 14.58 -12.10
N LEU A 99 5.85 13.77 -11.05
CA LEU A 99 4.77 13.37 -10.15
C LEU A 99 4.15 14.57 -9.44
N ALA A 100 4.98 15.42 -8.82
CA ALA A 100 4.51 16.63 -8.14
C ALA A 100 3.82 17.59 -9.12
N GLN A 101 4.35 17.76 -10.33
CA GLN A 101 3.72 18.57 -11.37
C GLN A 101 2.36 17.98 -11.81
N THR A 102 2.28 16.67 -11.97
CA THR A 102 1.03 15.98 -12.33
C THR A 102 0.00 16.13 -11.22
N MET A 103 0.39 15.94 -9.95
CA MET A 103 -0.47 16.17 -8.80
C MET A 103 -0.98 17.61 -8.74
N ALA A 104 -0.11 18.59 -8.92
CA ALA A 104 -0.49 20.00 -8.93
C ALA A 104 -1.39 20.41 -10.12
N SER A 105 -1.62 19.53 -11.10
CA SER A 105 -2.54 19.77 -12.21
C SER A 105 -4.00 19.45 -11.88
N TYR A 106 -4.26 18.78 -10.76
CA TYR A 106 -5.61 18.53 -10.25
C TYR A 106 -6.04 19.66 -9.30
N ASP A 107 -7.21 20.25 -9.53
CA ASP A 107 -7.71 21.40 -8.77
C ASP A 107 -7.90 21.08 -7.27
N GLU A 108 -8.18 19.81 -6.95
CA GLU A 108 -8.39 19.33 -5.59
C GLU A 108 -7.10 19.05 -4.82
N VAL A 109 -5.93 19.10 -5.48
CA VAL A 109 -4.66 18.65 -4.92
C VAL A 109 -3.70 19.81 -4.74
N THR A 110 -3.19 19.97 -3.52
CA THR A 110 -2.13 20.93 -3.21
C THR A 110 -0.86 20.18 -2.82
N VAL A 111 0.21 20.33 -3.60
CA VAL A 111 1.53 19.82 -3.22
C VAL A 111 2.10 20.71 -2.12
N VAL A 112 2.39 20.11 -0.96
CA VAL A 112 2.93 20.81 0.21
C VAL A 112 4.46 20.82 0.18
N SER A 113 5.09 19.68 -0.12
CA SER A 113 6.54 19.58 -0.24
C SER A 113 6.99 18.39 -1.08
N THR A 114 8.23 18.48 -1.57
CA THR A 114 8.95 17.40 -2.23
C THR A 114 10.34 17.26 -1.62
N GLU A 115 10.78 16.03 -1.33
CA GLU A 115 12.05 15.75 -0.66
C GLU A 115 12.78 14.59 -1.37
N MET A 116 14.11 14.68 -1.48
CA MET A 116 14.98 13.54 -1.78
C MET A 116 15.75 13.16 -0.52
N THR A 117 15.76 11.88 -0.15
CA THR A 117 16.40 11.42 1.10
C THR A 117 16.93 10.01 0.98
N THR A 118 18.06 9.72 1.63
CA THR A 118 18.66 8.38 1.72
C THR A 118 18.32 7.69 3.04
N THR A 119 17.60 8.35 3.94
CA THR A 119 17.32 7.88 5.31
C THR A 119 16.10 6.96 5.40
N LEU A 120 15.36 6.79 4.31
CA LEU A 120 14.13 5.99 4.27
C LEU A 120 14.36 4.55 3.83
N ARG A 121 15.41 4.28 3.05
CA ARG A 121 15.70 2.94 2.53
C ARG A 121 16.81 2.28 3.34
N GLN A 122 16.68 0.97 3.56
CA GLN A 122 17.69 0.20 4.31
C GLN A 122 18.96 -0.06 3.50
N ASP A 123 18.86 -0.03 2.17
CA ASP A 123 19.98 -0.18 1.23
C ASP A 123 20.78 1.13 1.03
N GLY A 124 20.36 2.23 1.65
CA GLY A 124 21.01 3.54 1.54
C GLY A 124 20.80 4.26 0.21
N LEU A 125 20.04 3.68 -0.73
CA LEU A 125 19.67 4.33 -1.98
C LEU A 125 18.69 5.48 -1.72
N PRO A 126 18.59 6.46 -2.65
CA PRO A 126 17.66 7.56 -2.49
C PRO A 126 16.20 7.10 -2.63
N ALA A 127 15.35 7.78 -1.87
CA ALA A 127 13.90 7.79 -1.99
C ALA A 127 13.44 9.22 -2.25
N GLY A 128 12.47 9.37 -3.13
CA GLY A 128 11.81 10.65 -3.35
C GLY A 128 10.45 10.66 -2.67
N VAL A 129 10.12 11.73 -1.95
CA VAL A 129 8.87 11.86 -1.19
C VAL A 129 8.10 13.09 -1.68
N VAL A 130 6.81 12.94 -1.89
CA VAL A 130 5.86 14.02 -2.14
C VAL A 130 4.86 14.04 -1.00
N HIS A 131 4.71 15.18 -0.34
CA HIS A 131 3.63 15.45 0.60
C HIS A 131 2.63 16.38 -0.07
N TYR A 132 1.35 16.01 -0.01
CA TYR A 132 0.26 16.74 -0.63
C TYR A 132 -0.98 16.74 0.26
N ARG A 133 -1.92 17.62 -0.06
CA ARG A 133 -3.27 17.66 0.50
C ARG A 133 -4.28 17.45 -0.61
N VAL A 134 -5.37 16.76 -0.30
CA VAL A 134 -6.48 16.55 -1.23
C VAL A 134 -7.75 17.02 -0.53
N ALA A 135 -8.47 17.94 -1.16
CA ALA A 135 -9.81 18.32 -0.72
C ALA A 135 -10.85 17.54 -1.52
N ASP A 136 -11.59 16.65 -0.87
CA ASP A 136 -12.68 15.90 -1.50
C ASP A 136 -14.02 16.17 -0.79
N ARG A 137 -15.08 15.48 -1.24
CA ARG A 137 -16.42 15.62 -0.65
C ARG A 137 -16.52 15.09 0.78
N ALA A 138 -15.60 14.23 1.20
CA ALA A 138 -15.51 13.69 2.56
C ALA A 138 -14.66 14.56 3.49
N GLY A 139 -13.87 15.49 2.94
CA GLY A 139 -13.12 16.50 3.68
C GLY A 139 -11.69 16.66 3.14
N GLU A 140 -10.84 17.27 3.95
CA GLU A 140 -9.42 17.40 3.62
C GLU A 140 -8.66 16.15 4.10
N GLN A 141 -7.85 15.60 3.19
CA GLN A 141 -6.92 14.52 3.45
C GLN A 141 -5.49 15.00 3.26
N ILE A 142 -4.58 14.43 4.04
CA ILE A 142 -3.14 14.54 3.84
C ILE A 142 -2.66 13.28 3.15
N GLY A 143 -1.76 13.45 2.19
CA GLY A 143 -1.20 12.37 1.39
C GLY A 143 0.31 12.42 1.37
N TYR A 144 0.93 11.25 1.43
CA TYR A 144 2.35 11.06 1.27
C TYR A 144 2.58 10.01 0.19
N GLN A 145 3.51 10.27 -0.72
CA GLN A 145 3.93 9.29 -1.72
C GLN A 145 5.44 9.19 -1.75
N ALA A 146 5.98 7.99 -1.62
CA ALA A 146 7.39 7.69 -1.82
C ALA A 146 7.58 6.98 -3.16
N ALA A 147 8.58 7.42 -3.92
CA ALA A 147 9.09 6.75 -5.10
C ALA A 147 10.44 6.10 -4.74
N LEU A 148 10.52 4.78 -4.92
CA LEU A 148 11.70 3.97 -4.67
C LEU A 148 12.07 3.25 -5.97
N PHE A 149 13.24 3.52 -6.54
CA PHE A 149 13.74 2.66 -7.62
C PHE A 149 14.08 1.28 -7.08
N ASP A 150 13.76 0.25 -7.85
CA ASP A 150 14.40 -1.05 -7.67
C ASP A 150 15.93 -0.92 -7.84
N PRO A 151 16.73 -1.86 -7.31
CA PRO A 151 18.19 -1.77 -7.40
C PRO A 151 18.73 -1.69 -8.84
N ALA A 152 17.98 -2.21 -9.82
CA ALA A 152 18.32 -2.13 -11.24
C ALA A 152 18.01 -0.76 -11.88
N GLY A 153 17.16 0.07 -11.25
CA GLY A 153 16.70 1.35 -11.79
C GLY A 153 15.67 1.22 -12.92
N GLU A 154 15.09 0.03 -13.10
CA GLU A 154 14.15 -0.26 -14.18
C GLU A 154 12.70 0.02 -13.78
N LYS A 155 12.38 -0.17 -12.49
CA LYS A 155 11.02 -0.05 -11.96
C LYS A 155 10.99 0.88 -10.76
N ILE A 156 9.84 1.52 -10.58
CA ILE A 156 9.56 2.37 -9.43
C ILE A 156 8.50 1.69 -8.58
N VAL A 157 8.82 1.50 -7.30
CA VAL A 157 7.86 1.17 -6.26
C VAL A 157 7.32 2.47 -5.69
N ALA A 158 6.05 2.72 -5.95
CA ALA A 158 5.31 3.88 -5.48
C ALA A 158 4.49 3.50 -4.23
N VAL A 159 4.91 3.98 -3.07
CA VAL A 159 4.23 3.78 -1.78
C VAL A 159 3.39 5.01 -1.50
N THR A 160 2.07 4.89 -1.50
CA THR A 160 1.14 6.01 -1.31
C THR A 160 0.31 5.81 -0.06
N MET A 161 0.35 6.76 0.86
CA MET A 161 -0.49 6.76 2.06
C MET A 161 -1.36 8.01 2.08
N SER A 162 -2.65 7.85 2.32
CA SER A 162 -3.58 8.95 2.62
C SER A 162 -4.08 8.82 4.06
N ALA A 163 -4.24 9.95 4.73
CA ALA A 163 -4.79 10.03 6.08
C ALA A 163 -5.73 11.23 6.22
N ALA A 164 -6.64 11.18 7.19
CA ALA A 164 -7.43 12.35 7.59
C ALA A 164 -6.53 13.52 8.01
N ALA A 165 -6.82 14.76 7.59
CA ALA A 165 -5.94 15.92 7.82
C ALA A 165 -5.65 16.24 9.30
N GLY A 166 -6.50 15.82 10.23
CA GLY A 166 -6.30 16.00 11.68
C GLY A 166 -5.30 15.04 12.33
N ARG A 167 -4.76 14.07 11.58
CA ARG A 167 -3.88 13.02 12.12
C ARG A 167 -2.44 13.51 12.26
N SER A 168 -1.98 13.72 13.50
CA SER A 168 -0.65 14.29 13.80
C SER A 168 0.53 13.34 13.58
N ASP A 169 0.32 12.03 13.60
CA ASP A 169 1.35 11.00 13.44
C ASP A 169 1.49 10.49 11.98
N ALA A 170 0.73 11.04 11.03
CA ALA A 170 0.66 10.52 9.67
C ALA A 170 2.01 10.48 8.95
N GLU A 171 2.85 11.52 9.07
CA GLU A 171 4.18 11.48 8.46
C GLU A 171 5.05 10.38 9.07
N ALA A 172 5.04 10.25 10.40
CA ALA A 172 5.82 9.24 11.10
C ALA A 172 5.38 7.82 10.72
N LEU A 173 4.06 7.59 10.64
CA LEU A 173 3.48 6.33 10.18
C LEU A 173 3.90 6.00 8.74
N PHE A 174 3.79 6.97 7.82
CA PHE A 174 4.23 6.80 6.44
C PHE A 174 5.70 6.43 6.34
N ARG A 175 6.58 7.18 7.01
CA ARG A 175 8.03 6.90 7.00
C ARG A 175 8.35 5.54 7.61
N ALA A 176 7.61 5.11 8.64
CA ALA A 176 7.76 3.78 9.22
C ALA A 176 7.41 2.67 8.21
N VAL A 177 6.31 2.82 7.46
CA VAL A 177 5.93 1.87 6.39
C VAL A 177 6.99 1.82 5.29
N VAL A 178 7.44 2.96 4.78
CA VAL A 178 8.45 3.01 3.70
C VAL A 178 9.75 2.31 4.11
N ARG A 179 10.18 2.46 5.37
CA ARG A 179 11.38 1.78 5.91
C ARG A 179 11.27 0.26 5.98
N GLN A 180 10.06 -0.28 5.89
CA GLN A 180 9.81 -1.72 5.87
C GLN A 180 9.70 -2.30 4.45
N VAL A 181 9.78 -1.46 3.42
CA VAL A 181 9.91 -1.90 2.04
C VAL A 181 11.36 -2.24 1.76
N ARG A 182 11.63 -3.48 1.35
CA ARG A 182 12.99 -3.99 1.12
C ARG A 182 13.07 -4.68 -0.24
N PHE A 183 14.18 -4.45 -0.92
CA PHE A 183 14.59 -5.18 -2.11
C PHE A 183 15.62 -6.25 -1.66
N PRO A 184 15.43 -7.52 -2.00
CA PRO A 184 16.35 -8.60 -1.64
C PRO A 184 17.71 -8.51 -2.34
#